data_AF-A0A925EM25-F1
#
_entry.id   AF-A0A925EM25-F1
#
_cell.length_a   1.000
_cell.length_b   1.000
_cell.length_c   1.000
_cell.angle_alpha   90.00
_cell.angle_beta   90.00
_cell.angle_gamma   90.00
#
_symmetry.space_group_name_H-M   'P 1'
#
loop_
_entity.id
_entity.type
_entity.pdbx_description
1 polymer ?
#
loop_
_entity_poly.entity_id
_entity_poly.type
_entity_poly.pdbx_seq_one_letter_code
_entity_poly.pdbx_strand_id
1 'polypeptide(L)'
;DLLLCEDDIIFSEYWYSSLLQIVEILKTTIGDRFALSLYSPHAWPQDSVILEYPKHMFWGAQCMFYTHSVAQELKDYIYVNGISNYQLPSDLLIQRFCQERDVNLYTVTESLVQHIGTESTGVGFWHSSPSFIGNSNP
;
A
#
# COMPACT_ATOMS: atom_id res chain seq x y z
N ASP A 1 5.83 -11.59 -8.02
CA ASP A 1 5.28 -10.60 -7.08
C ASP A 1 6.37 -9.65 -6.62
N LEU A 2 5.99 -8.48 -6.13
CA LEU A 2 6.88 -7.44 -5.64
C LEU A 2 6.30 -6.88 -4.34
N LEU A 3 7.14 -6.81 -3.29
CA LEU A 3 6.87 -6.01 -2.10
C LEU A 3 7.78 -4.78 -2.17
N LEU A 4 7.17 -3.61 -2.26
CA LEU A 4 7.87 -2.32 -2.26
C LEU A 4 7.68 -1.66 -0.92
N CYS A 5 8.77 -1.29 -0.26
CA CYS A 5 8.78 -0.66 1.05
C CYS A 5 9.56 0.66 0.98
N GLU A 6 9.05 1.69 1.64
CA GLU A 6 9.84 2.87 2.01
C GLU A 6 10.86 2.47 3.11
N ASP A 7 11.93 3.25 3.25
CA ASP A 7 13.03 2.97 4.17
C ASP A 7 12.78 3.44 5.60
N ASP A 8 11.75 4.27 5.81
CA ASP A 8 11.37 4.86 7.08
C ASP A 8 10.12 4.21 7.70
N ILE A 9 10.01 2.87 7.56
CA ILE A 9 8.97 2.06 8.18
C ILE A 9 9.52 1.08 9.21
N ILE A 10 8.69 0.71 10.17
CA ILE A 10 8.88 -0.48 11.02
C ILE A 10 7.80 -1.50 10.71
N PHE A 11 8.13 -2.78 10.88
CA PHE A 11 7.19 -3.88 10.67
C PHE A 11 6.57 -4.33 11.99
N SER A 12 5.32 -4.80 11.94
CA SER A 12 4.69 -5.53 13.04
C SER A 12 5.42 -6.85 13.31
N GLU A 13 5.31 -7.39 14.52
CA GLU A 13 5.90 -8.70 14.85
C GLU A 13 5.39 -9.81 13.90
N TYR A 14 4.12 -9.72 13.50
CA TYR A 14 3.43 -10.73 12.69
C TYR A 14 3.31 -10.36 11.21
N TRP A 15 4.04 -9.34 10.74
CA TRP A 15 3.82 -8.78 9.40
C TRP A 15 3.90 -9.82 8.28
N TYR A 16 4.91 -10.70 8.35
CA TYR A 16 5.22 -11.61 7.26
C TYR A 16 4.20 -12.75 7.18
N SER A 17 3.85 -13.36 8.30
CA SER A 17 2.84 -14.42 8.36
C SER A 17 1.46 -13.89 7.97
N SER A 18 1.11 -12.66 8.39
CA SER A 18 -0.14 -12.01 7.99
C SER A 18 -0.15 -11.70 6.50
N LEU A 19 0.93 -11.13 5.94
CA LEU A 19 1.05 -10.86 4.51
C LEU A 19 0.82 -12.12 3.67
N LEU A 20 1.48 -13.23 4.01
CA LEU A 20 1.33 -14.48 3.26
C LEU A 20 -0.12 -14.99 3.27
N GLN A 21 -0.79 -14.96 4.43
CA GLN A 21 -2.19 -15.37 4.54
C GLN A 21 -3.11 -14.45 3.73
N ILE A 22 -2.92 -13.14 3.83
CA ILE A 22 -3.73 -12.14 3.12
C ILE A 22 -3.57 -12.29 1.60
N VAL A 23 -2.34 -12.43 1.11
CA VAL A 23 -2.06 -12.59 -0.32
C VAL A 23 -2.68 -13.89 -0.84
N GLU A 24 -2.59 -14.99 -0.10
CA GLU A 24 -3.21 -16.26 -0.48
C GLU A 24 -4.74 -16.14 -0.57
N ILE A 25 -5.36 -15.48 0.41
CA ILE A 25 -6.80 -15.18 0.40
C ILE A 25 -7.18 -14.37 -0.84
N LEU A 26 -6.47 -13.27 -1.12
CA LEU A 26 -6.76 -12.43 -2.29
C LEU A 26 -6.54 -13.19 -3.59
N LYS A 27 -5.41 -13.88 -3.77
CA LYS A 27 -5.16 -14.65 -4.99
C LYS A 27 -6.23 -15.71 -5.26
N THR A 28 -6.72 -16.38 -4.22
CA THR A 28 -7.77 -17.39 -4.34
C THR A 28 -9.14 -16.78 -4.63
N THR A 29 -9.44 -15.60 -4.10
CA THR A 29 -10.79 -14.99 -4.18
C THR A 29 -10.99 -14.10 -5.38
N ILE A 30 -9.97 -13.30 -5.75
CA ILE A 30 -10.06 -12.27 -6.79
C ILE A 30 -9.04 -12.46 -7.92
N GLY A 31 -8.14 -13.43 -7.80
CA GLY A 31 -7.11 -13.72 -8.80
C GLY A 31 -5.86 -12.84 -8.67
N ASP A 32 -5.11 -12.69 -9.76
CA ASP A 32 -3.76 -12.08 -9.76
C ASP A 32 -3.75 -10.62 -10.26
N ARG A 33 -4.89 -9.91 -10.21
CA ARG A 33 -4.98 -8.50 -10.66
C ARG A 33 -5.34 -7.56 -9.52
N PHE A 34 -4.46 -7.50 -8.53
CA PHE A 34 -4.60 -6.59 -7.39
C PHE A 34 -3.27 -6.01 -6.91
N ALA A 35 -3.39 -4.90 -6.18
CA ALA A 35 -2.38 -4.32 -5.31
C ALA A 35 -2.91 -4.29 -3.87
N LEU A 36 -2.01 -4.38 -2.90
CA LEU A 36 -2.34 -4.43 -1.47
C LEU A 36 -1.44 -3.47 -0.71
N SER A 37 -2.04 -2.55 0.04
CA SER A 37 -1.32 -1.74 1.03
C SER A 37 -1.24 -2.45 2.37
N LEU A 38 -0.05 -2.50 2.97
CA LEU A 38 0.17 -2.97 4.33
C LEU A 38 0.12 -1.83 5.37
N TYR A 39 -0.07 -0.61 4.88
CA TYR A 39 -0.18 0.60 5.66
C TYR A 39 -1.47 1.33 5.30
N SER A 40 -2.15 1.86 6.32
CA SER A 40 -3.22 2.84 6.10
C SER A 40 -3.16 3.92 7.17
N PRO A 41 -3.16 5.21 6.79
CA PRO A 41 -3.34 6.30 7.74
C PRO A 41 -4.80 6.48 8.19
N HIS A 42 -5.74 5.77 7.54
CA HIS A 42 -7.18 5.86 7.84
C HIS A 42 -7.60 4.85 8.90
N ALA A 43 -8.55 5.25 9.73
CA ALA A 43 -9.25 4.34 10.64
C ALA A 43 -10.32 3.54 9.87
N TRP A 44 -10.16 2.22 9.82
CA TRP A 44 -11.08 1.32 9.15
C TRP A 44 -12.00 0.58 10.12
N PRO A 45 -13.21 0.17 9.68
CA PRO A 45 -14.02 -0.80 10.41
C PRO A 45 -13.26 -2.10 10.62
N GLN A 46 -13.37 -2.69 11.81
CA GLN A 46 -12.65 -3.91 12.21
C GLN A 46 -13.45 -5.19 11.93
N ASP A 47 -14.40 -5.13 11.00
CA ASP A 47 -15.30 -6.24 10.66
C ASP A 47 -14.64 -7.27 9.73
N SER A 48 -13.47 -6.94 9.18
CA SER A 48 -12.68 -7.76 8.27
C SER A 48 -11.19 -7.48 8.44
N VAL A 49 -10.32 -8.41 8.05
CA VAL A 49 -8.85 -8.20 8.07
C VAL A 49 -8.37 -7.45 6.82
N ILE A 50 -9.12 -7.54 5.73
CA ILE A 50 -8.79 -6.98 4.42
C ILE A 50 -10.05 -6.30 3.88
N LEU A 51 -9.90 -5.10 3.33
CA LEU A 51 -10.97 -4.40 2.62
C LEU A 51 -10.47 -3.80 1.32
N GLU A 52 -11.40 -3.53 0.41
CA GLU A 52 -11.10 -2.74 -0.79
C GLU A 52 -10.81 -1.31 -0.36
N TYR A 53 -9.63 -0.81 -0.71
CA TYR A 53 -9.20 0.55 -0.41
C TYR A 53 -9.82 1.47 -1.47
N PRO A 54 -10.73 2.39 -1.09
CA PRO A 54 -11.31 3.33 -2.05
C PRO A 54 -10.20 4.13 -2.72
N LYS A 55 -10.04 3.95 -4.04
CA LYS A 55 -8.90 4.50 -4.79
C LYS A 55 -8.76 6.01 -4.59
N HIS A 56 -9.87 6.76 -4.51
CA HIS A 56 -9.86 8.21 -4.28
C HIS A 56 -9.35 8.64 -2.88
N MET A 57 -9.31 7.72 -1.91
CA MET A 57 -8.76 7.93 -0.57
C MET A 57 -7.33 7.40 -0.43
N PHE A 58 -6.78 6.78 -1.48
CA PHE A 58 -5.45 6.17 -1.42
C PHE A 58 -4.40 7.21 -1.06
N TRP A 59 -3.69 6.91 0.03
CA TRP A 59 -2.59 7.70 0.55
C TRP A 59 -1.62 6.78 1.31
N GLY A 60 -0.32 7.05 1.17
CA GLY A 60 0.74 6.42 1.95
C GLY A 60 1.20 5.11 1.32
N ALA A 61 2.02 5.18 0.26
CA ALA A 61 2.65 4.02 -0.38
C ALA A 61 3.82 3.39 0.43
N GLN A 62 3.70 3.43 1.76
CA GLN A 62 4.74 3.06 2.72
C GLN A 62 5.20 1.61 2.57
N CYS A 63 4.26 0.69 2.37
CA CYS A 63 4.56 -0.71 2.07
C CYS A 63 3.44 -1.32 1.22
N MET A 64 3.75 -1.63 -0.03
CA MET A 64 2.81 -2.05 -1.05
C MET A 64 3.23 -3.38 -1.65
N PHE A 65 2.30 -4.34 -1.66
CA PHE A 65 2.43 -5.58 -2.41
C PHE A 65 1.75 -5.44 -3.78
N TYR A 66 2.44 -5.89 -4.82
CA TYR A 66 1.93 -6.01 -6.18
C TYR A 66 2.09 -7.44 -6.68
N THR A 67 1.02 -7.97 -7.25
CA THR A 67 1.08 -9.20 -8.06
C THR A 67 2.04 -9.03 -9.23
N HIS A 68 2.60 -10.13 -9.73
CA HIS A 68 3.62 -10.08 -10.79
C HIS A 68 3.15 -9.30 -12.03
N SER A 69 1.91 -9.55 -12.48
CA SER A 69 1.32 -8.89 -13.64
C SER A 69 1.20 -7.37 -13.43
N VAL A 70 0.65 -6.97 -12.29
CA VAL A 70 0.48 -5.56 -11.89
C VAL A 70 1.82 -4.86 -11.75
N ALA A 71 2.83 -5.50 -11.17
CA ALA A 71 4.16 -4.92 -10.98
C ALA A 71 4.85 -4.58 -12.32
N GLN A 72 4.70 -5.43 -13.35
CA GLN A 72 5.25 -5.15 -14.67
C GLN A 72 4.57 -3.94 -15.32
N GLU A 73 3.24 -3.88 -15.28
CA GLU A 73 2.47 -2.75 -15.81
C GLU A 73 2.78 -1.45 -15.06
N LEU A 74 2.89 -1.51 -13.72
CA LEU A 74 3.19 -0.36 -12.88
C LEU A 74 4.58 0.21 -13.17
N LYS A 75 5.59 -0.64 -13.36
CA LYS A 75 6.95 -0.22 -13.72
C LYS A 75 6.95 0.63 -15.00
N ASP A 76 6.29 0.14 -16.05
CA ASP A 76 6.20 0.87 -17.32
C ASP A 76 5.39 2.17 -17.16
N TYR A 77 4.31 2.13 -16.37
CA TYR A 77 3.49 3.30 -16.07
C TYR A 77 4.25 4.39 -15.31
N ILE A 78 5.03 4.03 -14.28
CA ILE A 78 5.87 4.96 -13.51
C ILE A 78 6.97 5.54 -14.40
N TYR A 79 7.61 4.73 -15.25
CA TYR A 79 8.65 5.22 -16.15
C TYR A 79 8.13 6.33 -17.09
N VAL A 80 6.94 6.12 -17.67
CA VAL A 80 6.33 7.12 -18.57
C VAL A 80 5.83 8.33 -17.78
N ASN A 81 5.02 8.12 -16.74
CA ASN A 81 4.27 9.20 -16.10
C ASN A 81 5.01 9.87 -14.95
N GLY A 82 5.88 9.15 -14.25
CA GLY A 82 6.64 9.63 -13.10
C GLY A 82 8.07 10.04 -13.40
N ILE A 83 8.72 9.43 -14.40
CA ILE A 83 10.13 9.75 -14.74
C ILE A 83 10.19 10.61 -16.00
N SER A 84 9.63 10.14 -17.11
CA SER A 84 9.77 10.80 -18.41
C SER A 84 8.99 12.12 -18.46
N ASN A 85 7.78 12.14 -17.91
CA ASN A 85 6.89 13.30 -17.92
C ASN A 85 6.78 14.01 -16.57
N TYR A 86 7.19 13.37 -15.47
CA TYR A 86 7.07 13.85 -14.08
C TYR A 86 5.71 14.52 -13.77
N GLN A 87 4.61 13.79 -13.93
CA GLN A 87 3.26 14.38 -13.82
C GLN A 87 2.77 14.54 -12.38
N LEU A 88 3.12 13.59 -11.50
CA LEU A 88 2.55 13.46 -10.16
C LEU A 88 3.56 12.80 -9.20
N PRO A 89 3.43 13.02 -7.88
CA PRO A 89 4.07 12.22 -6.84
C PRO A 89 3.69 10.73 -6.94
N SER A 90 4.53 9.85 -6.38
CA SER A 90 4.39 8.38 -6.41
C SER A 90 3.00 7.89 -5.99
N ASP A 91 2.48 8.37 -4.87
CA ASP A 91 1.20 7.91 -4.32
C ASP A 91 0.03 8.23 -5.27
N LEU A 92 0.02 9.43 -5.83
CA LEU A 92 -0.99 9.86 -6.79
C LEU A 92 -0.83 9.14 -8.14
N LEU A 93 0.40 8.77 -8.53
CA LEU A 93 0.62 7.92 -9.70
C LEU A 93 0.08 6.51 -9.49
N ILE A 94 0.30 5.91 -8.32
CA ILE A 94 -0.22 4.57 -7.98
C ILE A 94 -1.75 4.61 -7.94
N GLN A 95 -2.34 5.62 -7.30
CA GLN A 95 -3.78 5.85 -7.31
C GLN A 95 -4.34 5.88 -8.74
N ARG A 96 -3.77 6.75 -9.59
CA ARG A 96 -4.21 6.93 -10.98
C ARG A 96 -4.03 5.65 -11.78
N PHE A 97 -2.90 4.97 -11.62
CA PHE A 97 -2.64 3.69 -12.26
C PHE A 97 -3.72 2.66 -11.91
N CYS A 98 -4.05 2.50 -10.63
CA CYS A 98 -5.07 1.56 -10.21
C CYS A 98 -6.47 1.90 -10.77
N GLN A 99 -6.78 3.19 -10.94
CA GLN A 99 -8.02 3.64 -11.55
C GLN A 99 -8.06 3.38 -13.06
N GLU A 100 -7.02 3.77 -13.80
CA GLU A 100 -6.97 3.68 -15.26
C GLU A 100 -6.80 2.24 -15.78
N ARG A 101 -6.13 1.39 -15.00
CA ARG A 101 -5.80 0.01 -15.40
C ARG A 101 -6.71 -1.05 -14.78
N ASP A 102 -7.77 -0.61 -14.11
CA ASP A 102 -8.74 -1.47 -13.44
C ASP A 102 -8.04 -2.51 -12.53
N VAL A 103 -7.13 -2.00 -11.68
CA VAL A 103 -6.44 -2.82 -10.67
C VAL A 103 -7.18 -2.66 -9.37
N ASN A 104 -7.62 -3.77 -8.78
CA ASN A 104 -8.25 -3.75 -7.47
C ASN A 104 -7.20 -3.38 -6.42
N LEU A 105 -7.55 -2.42 -5.57
CA LEU A 105 -6.66 -1.94 -4.53
C LEU A 105 -7.24 -2.35 -3.18
N TYR A 106 -6.45 -3.05 -2.38
CA TYR A 106 -6.84 -3.51 -1.05
C TYR A 106 -5.94 -2.88 0.01
N THR A 107 -6.43 -2.89 1.24
CA THR A 107 -5.63 -2.60 2.42
C THR A 107 -5.98 -3.56 3.53
N VAL A 108 -5.04 -3.74 4.44
CA VAL A 108 -5.30 -4.32 5.76
C VAL A 108 -6.04 -3.30 6.64
N THR A 109 -6.97 -3.78 7.47
CA THR A 109 -7.70 -2.93 8.44
C THR A 109 -6.84 -2.56 9.64
N GLU A 110 -5.93 -3.44 10.00
CA GLU A 110 -4.88 -3.22 10.98
C GLU A 110 -3.53 -3.20 10.26
N SER A 111 -2.81 -2.08 10.35
CA SER A 111 -1.58 -1.89 9.58
C SER A 111 -0.48 -2.84 10.06
N LEU A 112 0.19 -3.49 9.10
CA LEU A 112 1.31 -4.40 9.36
C LEU A 112 2.67 -3.70 9.32
N VAL A 113 2.70 -2.45 8.86
CA VAL A 113 3.86 -1.57 8.97
C VAL A 113 3.43 -0.23 9.55
N GLN A 114 4.38 0.50 10.12
CA GLN A 114 4.19 1.84 10.64
C GLN A 114 5.25 2.77 10.09
N HIS A 115 4.81 3.90 9.54
CA HIS A 115 5.68 5.01 9.15
C HIS A 115 6.32 5.63 10.39
N ILE A 116 7.65 5.70 10.45
CA ILE A 116 8.43 6.29 11.55
C ILE A 116 9.18 7.56 11.14
N GLY A 117 9.24 7.88 9.85
CA GLY A 117 9.88 9.09 9.36
C GLY A 117 9.10 10.33 9.77
N THR A 118 9.65 11.17 10.66
CA THR A 118 9.03 12.42 11.12
C THR A 118 9.39 13.63 10.26
N GLU A 119 10.48 13.54 9.49
CA GLU A 119 10.93 14.55 8.54
C GLU A 119 10.70 14.02 7.11
N SER A 120 9.72 14.58 6.40
CA SER A 120 9.43 14.19 5.02
C SER A 120 10.21 15.05 4.02
N THR A 121 10.63 14.46 2.91
CA THR A 121 11.30 15.18 1.80
C THR A 121 10.29 15.89 0.87
N GLY A 122 9.00 15.95 1.24
CA GLY A 122 7.90 16.46 0.42
C GLY A 122 6.90 17.37 1.15
N VAL A 123 5.89 17.85 0.44
CA VAL A 123 4.83 18.75 0.95
C VAL A 123 3.75 18.05 1.80
N GLY A 124 4.00 16.83 2.27
CA GLY A 124 3.05 16.03 3.05
C GLY A 124 3.19 16.25 4.55
N PHE A 125 2.07 16.15 5.27
CA PHE A 125 2.08 16.11 6.74
C PHE A 125 2.48 14.72 7.21
N TRP A 126 3.21 14.67 8.32
CA TRP A 126 3.49 13.42 9.04
C TRP A 126 2.18 12.70 9.38
N HIS A 127 2.17 11.38 9.23
CA HIS A 127 1.03 10.54 9.59
C HIS A 127 1.48 9.22 10.19
N SER A 128 0.64 8.68 11.06
CA SER A 128 0.77 7.32 11.57
C SER A 128 -0.50 6.52 11.32
N SER A 129 -0.37 5.18 11.34
CA SER A 129 -1.55 4.34 11.28
C SER A 129 -2.20 4.30 12.66
N PRO A 130 -3.52 4.59 12.77
CA PRO A 130 -4.23 4.46 14.04
C PRO A 130 -4.42 3.00 14.46
N SER A 131 -4.13 2.02 13.59
CA SER A 131 -4.41 0.60 13.79
C SER A 131 -3.18 -0.30 13.58
N PHE A 132 -1.96 0.21 13.80
CA PHE A 132 -0.74 -0.61 13.68
C PHE A 132 -0.70 -1.74 14.71
N ILE A 133 -0.50 -2.99 14.25
CA ILE A 133 -0.37 -4.17 15.13
C ILE A 133 1.07 -4.29 15.62
N GLY A 134 1.44 -3.61 16.69
CA GLY A 134 2.80 -3.73 17.23
C GLY A 134 2.99 -2.76 18.38
N ASN A 135 3.84 -3.13 19.34
CA ASN A 135 3.95 -2.50 20.66
C ASN A 135 3.63 -1.00 20.64
N SER A 136 2.56 -0.69 21.36
CA SER A 136 2.09 0.65 21.66
C SER A 136 3.23 1.57 22.09
N ASN A 137 3.37 2.66 21.34
CA ASN A 137 4.25 3.84 21.47
C ASN A 137 5.67 3.72 20.87
N PRO A 138 6.04 4.61 19.92
CA PRO A 138 7.45 5.01 19.77
C PRO A 138 7.97 5.74 21.03
#